data_AF-A0A6N7Q7M0-F1
#
_entry.id   AF-A0A6N7Q7M0-F1
#
_cell.length_a   1.000
_cell.length_b   1.000
_cell.length_c   1.000
_cell.angle_alpha   90.00
_cell.angle_beta   90.00
_cell.angle_gamma   90.00
#
_symmetry.space_group_name_H-M   'P 1'
#
loop_
_entity.id
_entity.type
_entity.pdbx_description
1 polymer ?
#
loop_
_entity_poly.entity_id
_entity_poly.type
_entity_poly.pdbx_seq_one_letter_code
_entity_poly.pdbx_strand_id
1 'polypeptide(L)' 'MAADLEKSVGSKPAVGFDWPNGSLVQVTVNFQGVPHKPLAQIVRLGKASVATRFEQAPGSGVVAFTVPGK' A
#
# COMPACT_ATOMS: atom_id res chain seq x y z
N MET A 1 4.16 -2.29 -7.55
CA MET A 1 3.29 -2.06 -6.37
C MET A 1 3.62 -3.03 -5.24
N ALA A 2 3.10 -4.26 -5.23
CA ALA A 2 3.43 -5.23 -4.17
C ALA A 2 4.93 -5.59 -4.12
N ALA A 3 5.56 -5.82 -5.28
CA ALA A 3 6.99 -6.13 -5.36
C ALA A 3 7.90 -4.94 -4.97
N ASP A 4 7.48 -3.70 -5.22
CA ASP A 4 8.25 -2.51 -4.84
C ASP A 4 8.20 -2.26 -3.34
N LEU A 5 7.01 -2.48 -2.76
CA LEU A 5 6.81 -2.46 -1.31
C LEU A 5 7.51 -3.63 -0.64
N GLU A 6 7.51 -4.82 -1.23
CA GLU A 6 8.26 -5.98 -0.73
C GLU A 6 9.77 -5.68 -0.68
N LYS A 7 10.36 -5.14 -1.76
CA LYS A 7 11.76 -4.72 -1.79
C LYS A 7 12.09 -3.64 -0.74
N SER A 8 11.14 -2.75 -0.46
CA SER A 8 11.37 -1.60 0.43
C SER A 8 11.09 -1.89 1.91
N VAL A 9 10.09 -2.72 2.18
CA VAL A 9 9.57 -3.02 3.53
C VAL A 9 10.09 -4.38 4.03
N GLY A 10 10.56 -5.25 3.14
CA GLY A 10 11.08 -6.58 3.49
C GLY A 10 10.00 -7.64 3.70
N SER A 11 8.74 -7.29 3.45
CA SER A 11 7.59 -8.20 3.59
C SER A 11 6.64 -7.92 2.45
N LYS A 12 6.10 -8.98 1.83
CA LYS A 12 5.18 -8.87 0.69
C LYS A 12 3.79 -8.43 1.18
N PRO A 13 3.33 -7.22 0.83
CA PRO A 13 1.97 -6.82 1.17
C PRO A 13 0.96 -7.37 0.16
N ALA A 14 -0.26 -7.63 0.63
CA ALA A 14 -1.42 -7.75 -0.23
C ALA A 14 -1.91 -6.35 -0.61
N VAL A 15 -2.04 -6.08 -1.91
CA VAL A 15 -2.49 -4.77 -2.41
C VAL A 15 -3.84 -4.94 -3.08
N GLY A 16 -4.82 -4.17 -2.63
CA GLY A 16 -6.15 -4.06 -3.21
C GLY A 16 -6.41 -2.66 -3.76
N PHE A 17 -7.26 -2.58 -4.77
CA PHE A 17 -7.64 -1.33 -5.42
C PHE A 17 -9.16 -1.24 -5.50
N ASP A 18 -9.69 -0.07 -5.18
CA ASP A 18 -11.12 0.23 -5.33
C ASP A 18 -11.32 1.21 -6.48
N TRP A 19 -12.16 0.79 -7.44
CA TRP A 19 -12.40 1.46 -8.72
C TRP A 19 -13.90 1.66 -8.97
N PRO A 20 -14.59 2.49 -8.19
CA PRO A 20 -15.97 2.84 -8.52
C PRO A 20 -15.97 3.70 -9.79
N ASN A 21 -16.75 3.26 -10.79
CA ASN A 21 -17.01 4.01 -12.02
C ASN A 21 -15.74 4.47 -12.78
N GLY A 22 -14.68 3.66 -12.76
CA GLY A 22 -13.45 3.91 -13.52
C GLY A 22 -12.47 4.90 -12.88
N SER A 23 -12.77 5.42 -11.69
CA SER A 23 -11.85 6.30 -10.94
C SER A 23 -11.17 5.53 -9.81
N LEU A 24 -9.86 5.69 -9.63
CA LEU A 24 -9.15 5.07 -8.52
C LEU A 24 -9.40 5.86 -7.23
N VAL A 25 -10.34 5.40 -6.43
CA VAL A 25 -10.76 6.11 -5.21
C VAL A 25 -9.90 5.72 -4.02
N GLN A 26 -9.59 4.42 -3.87
CA GLN A 26 -8.87 3.92 -2.71
C GLN A 26 -7.85 2.84 -3.09
N VAL A 27 -6.69 2.91 -2.43
CA VAL A 27 -5.69 1.85 -2.46
C VAL A 27 -5.50 1.31 -1.06
N THR A 28 -5.58 -0.01 -0.93
CA THR A 28 -5.40 -0.71 0.34
C THR A 28 -4.13 -1.54 0.27
N VAL A 29 -3.22 -1.32 1.21
CA VAL A 29 -1.98 -2.07 1.36
C VAL A 29 -2.01 -2.78 2.70
N ASN A 30 -2.06 -4.11 2.68
CA ASN A 30 -2.14 -4.93 3.88
C ASN A 30 -0.85 -5.74 4.08
N PHE A 31 -0.20 -5.55 5.23
CA PHE A 31 1.00 -6.27 5.62
C PHE A 31 0.66 -7.40 6.61
N GLN A 32 1.27 -8.58 6.43
CA GLN A 32 1.29 -9.59 7.48
C GLN A 32 2.44 -9.26 8.44
N GLY A 33 2.13 -8.75 9.63
CA GLY A 33 3.12 -8.23 10.58
C GLY A 33 3.27 -6.70 10.54
N VAL A 34 3.85 -6.13 11.59
CA VAL A 34 4.07 -4.68 11.72
C VAL A 34 5.28 -4.23 10.90
N PRO A 35 5.12 -3.16 10.11
CA PRO A 35 6.15 -2.36 9.51
C PRO A 35 7.49 -2.22 10.25
N HIS A 36 8.63 -2.78 9.84
CA HIS A 36 9.92 -2.32 10.42
C HIS A 36 10.35 -0.94 9.90
N LYS A 37 9.64 -0.41 8.88
CA LYS A 37 9.87 0.92 8.32
C LYS A 37 8.91 1.96 8.91
N PRO A 38 9.30 3.24 8.97
CA PRO A 38 8.40 4.31 9.38
C PRO A 38 7.14 4.34 8.51
N LEU A 39 5.96 4.45 9.13
CA LEU A 39 4.67 4.52 8.42
C LEU A 39 4.66 5.59 7.33
N ALA A 40 5.27 6.76 7.59
CA ALA A 40 5.40 7.84 6.60
C ALA A 40 6.16 7.40 5.34
N GLN A 41 7.19 6.57 5.47
CA GLN A 41 7.95 6.04 4.33
C GLN A 41 7.10 5.05 3.53
N ILE A 42 6.36 4.18 4.22
CA ILE A 42 5.47 3.19 3.58
C ILE A 42 4.35 3.90 2.81
N VAL A 43 3.74 4.91 3.40
CA VAL A 43 2.70 5.73 2.75
C VAL A 43 3.28 6.45 1.53
N ARG A 44 4.47 7.04 1.64
CA ARG A 44 5.12 7.73 0.50
C ARG A 44 5.42 6.77 -0.65
N LEU A 45 5.99 5.61 -0.35
CA LEU A 45 6.31 4.58 -1.36
C LEU A 45 5.02 4.01 -1.97
N GLY A 46 4.00 3.75 -1.15
CA GLY A 46 2.68 3.35 -1.61
C GLY A 46 2.13 4.37 -2.60
N LYS A 47 2.02 5.65 -2.22
CA LYS A 47 1.55 6.73 -3.11
C LYS A 47 2.33 6.80 -4.43
N ALA A 48 3.67 6.77 -4.37
CA ALA A 48 4.51 6.79 -5.55
C ALA A 48 4.24 5.59 -6.48
N SER A 49 4.18 4.38 -5.92
CA SER A 49 3.86 3.18 -6.69
C SER A 49 2.44 3.18 -7.27
N VAL A 50 1.46 3.85 -6.63
CA VAL A 50 0.10 4.03 -7.21
C VAL A 50 0.20 4.96 -8.42
N ALA A 51 0.79 6.14 -8.22
CA ALA A 51 0.92 7.16 -9.24
C ALA A 51 1.66 6.62 -10.48
N THR A 52 2.75 5.86 -10.30
CA THR A 52 3.47 5.23 -11.41
C THR A 52 2.65 4.16 -12.13
N ARG A 53 1.85 3.38 -11.40
CA ARG A 53 1.15 2.21 -11.98
C ARG A 53 -0.16 2.59 -12.68
N PHE A 54 -0.82 3.63 -12.21
CA PHE A 54 -2.17 4.00 -12.61
C PHE A 54 -2.27 5.41 -13.18
N GLU A 55 -1.14 6.13 -13.27
CA GLU A 55 -1.04 7.51 -13.82
C GLU A 55 -1.95 8.53 -13.12
N GLN A 56 -2.50 8.16 -11.97
CA GLN A 56 -3.41 8.97 -11.17
C GLN A 56 -3.08 8.84 -9.69
N ALA A 57 -3.32 9.91 -8.93
CA ALA A 57 -3.24 9.90 -7.48
C ALA A 57 -4.57 9.39 -6.92
N PRO A 58 -4.57 8.37 -6.05
CA PRO A 58 -5.80 7.89 -5.44
C PRO A 58 -6.35 8.94 -4.47
N GLY A 59 -7.67 9.04 -4.36
CA GLY A 59 -8.32 9.95 -3.40
C GLY A 59 -7.95 9.63 -1.94
N SER A 60 -7.72 8.36 -1.63
CA SER A 60 -7.31 7.89 -0.30
C SER A 60 -6.41 6.66 -0.35
N GLY A 61 -5.63 6.44 0.71
CA GLY A 61 -4.76 5.28 0.88
C GLY A 61 -4.89 4.69 2.28
N VAL A 62 -5.17 3.40 2.35
CA VAL A 62 -5.29 2.64 3.61
C VAL A 62 -4.08 1.73 3.75
N VAL A 63 -3.39 1.83 4.89
CA VAL A 63 -2.32 0.91 5.26
C VAL A 63 -2.79 0.12 6.48
N ALA A 64 -2.89 -1.20 6.32
CA ALA A 64 -3.28 -2.13 7.37
C ALA A 64 -2.12 -3.09 7.67
N PHE A 65 -2.04 -3.55 8.91
CA PHE A 65 -1.10 -4.59 9.31
C PHE A 65 -1.75 -5.52 10.32
N THR A 66 -1.47 -6.82 10.19
CA THR A 66 -1.87 -7.82 11.18
C THR A 66 -0.79 -7.94 12.25
N VAL A 67 -1.18 -7.89 13.52
CA VAL A 67 -0.29 -8.14 14.66
C VAL A 67 -0.56 -9.56 15.18
N PRO A 68 0.47 -10.38 15.46
CA PRO A 68 0.26 -11.69 16.06
C PRO A 68 -0.50 -11.57 17.39
N GLY A 69 -1.53 -12.38 17.55
CA GLY A 69 -2.22 -12.56 18.83
C GLY A 69 -1.50 -13.62 19.65
N LYS A 70 -0.55 -13.17 20.49
CA LYS A 70 0.37 -13.98 21.33
C LYS A 70 1.53 -14.65 20.60
#